data_AF-A0AAX0MKF4-F1
#
_entry.id   AF-A0AAX0MKF4-F1
#
_cell.length_a   1.000
_cell.length_b   1.000
_cell.length_c   1.000
_cell.angle_alpha   90.00
_cell.angle_beta   90.00
_cell.angle_gamma   90.00
#
_symmetry.space_group_name_H-M   'P 1'
#
loop_
_entity.id
_entity.type
_entity.pdbx_description
1 polymer ?
#
loop_
_entity_poly.entity_id
_entity_poly.type
_entity_poly.pdbx_seq_one_letter_code
_entity_poly.pdbx_strand_id
1 'polypeptide(L)'
;MDYYLWALKVSYALSYKDTTLPIDRSNPAKGTIIPKEMVDIDSGVIYSLFNLLSSDSKTVNPSPFGSVFVINKEVDKGKGFFLVDVPAPYRALAITLPDRILIVLFGDRGVVQKITPIDAVNKLYESIKDVRYILFHLLKTQNQLTLPSQCIVSEKGIESKPIPTKILIRKQKQVWYEEIANFCGLPIQYGALNFEKDQKMTMPKYFKIA
;
A
#
# COMPACT_ATOMS: atom_id res chain seq x y z
N MET A 1 -13.58 -0.75 -3.61
CA MET A 1 -12.86 0.26 -4.44
C MET A 1 -12.67 1.55 -3.65
N ASP A 2 -13.70 2.00 -2.94
CA ASP A 2 -13.73 3.27 -2.22
C ASP A 2 -12.64 3.43 -1.15
N TYR A 3 -12.35 2.38 -0.37
CA TYR A 3 -11.29 2.42 0.66
C TYR A 3 -9.89 2.64 0.08
N TYR A 4 -9.59 2.02 -1.07
CA TYR A 4 -8.32 2.25 -1.75
C TYR A 4 -8.20 3.69 -2.23
N LEU A 5 -9.27 4.24 -2.82
CA LEU A 5 -9.29 5.62 -3.30
C LEU A 5 -9.11 6.60 -2.13
N TRP A 6 -9.78 6.36 -1.02
CA TRP A 6 -9.63 7.16 0.18
C TRP A 6 -8.20 7.08 0.73
N ALA A 7 -7.63 5.88 0.84
CA ALA A 7 -6.24 5.67 1.24
C ALA A 7 -5.25 6.36 0.30
N LEU A 8 -5.46 6.26 -1.02
CA LEU A 8 -4.62 6.92 -2.03
C LEU A 8 -4.68 8.44 -1.87
N LYS A 9 -5.88 9.01 -1.71
CA LYS A 9 -6.04 10.45 -1.46
C LYS A 9 -5.32 10.89 -0.19
N VAL A 10 -5.44 10.10 0.90
CA VAL A 10 -4.76 10.38 2.18
C VAL A 10 -3.24 10.30 2.01
N SER A 11 -2.69 9.20 1.49
CA SER A 11 -1.25 9.01 1.34
C SER A 11 -0.62 10.06 0.41
N TYR A 12 -1.27 10.40 -0.70
CA TYR A 12 -0.80 11.50 -1.57
C TYR A 12 -0.89 12.85 -0.86
N ALA A 13 -2.01 13.19 -0.20
CA ALA A 13 -2.11 14.44 0.55
C ALA A 13 -1.10 14.54 1.72
N LEU A 14 -0.73 13.42 2.33
CA LEU A 14 0.31 13.38 3.38
C LEU A 14 1.72 13.48 2.80
N SER A 15 1.96 12.84 1.66
CA SER A 15 3.23 12.92 0.92
C SER A 15 3.50 14.34 0.41
N TYR A 16 2.45 15.10 0.12
CA TYR A 16 2.50 16.49 -0.34
C TYR A 16 1.78 17.39 0.66
N LYS A 17 2.45 17.75 1.77
CA LYS A 17 1.95 18.79 2.67
C LYS A 17 1.67 20.08 1.88
N ASP A 18 0.41 20.35 1.58
CA ASP A 18 -0.07 21.66 1.13
C ASP A 18 -1.07 22.24 2.14
N THR A 19 -0.85 23.51 2.48
CA THR A 19 -1.50 24.29 3.54
C THR A 19 -2.79 24.99 3.09
N THR A 20 -3.39 24.56 1.99
CA THR A 20 -4.60 25.19 1.45
C THR A 20 -5.87 24.65 2.15
N LEU A 21 -6.70 25.58 2.62
CA LEU A 21 -7.59 25.44 3.77
C LEU A 21 -8.67 24.32 3.66
N PRO A 22 -9.09 23.70 4.78
CA PRO A 22 -10.12 22.65 4.81
C PRO A 22 -11.49 23.05 4.24
N ILE A 23 -11.79 24.35 4.19
CA ILE A 23 -13.12 24.90 3.90
C ILE A 23 -13.51 24.79 2.43
N ASP A 24 -12.55 24.64 1.52
CA ASP A 24 -12.79 24.56 0.07
C ASP A 24 -13.10 23.13 -0.43
N ARG A 25 -12.98 22.11 0.44
CA ARG A 25 -13.16 20.68 0.08
C ARG A 25 -14.58 20.28 -0.28
N SER A 26 -15.58 21.09 0.10
CA SER A 26 -17.00 20.84 -0.15
C SER A 26 -17.47 21.28 -1.54
N ASN A 27 -16.63 21.98 -2.30
CA ASN A 27 -16.98 22.49 -3.64
C ASN A 27 -16.18 21.75 -4.74
N PRO A 28 -16.79 20.82 -5.49
CA PRO A 28 -16.14 20.03 -6.55
C PRO A 28 -15.53 20.86 -7.68
N ALA A 29 -15.99 22.10 -7.91
CA ALA A 29 -15.48 22.98 -8.96
C ALA A 29 -14.08 23.55 -8.68
N LYS A 30 -13.58 23.41 -7.45
CA LYS A 30 -12.28 23.97 -7.01
C LYS A 30 -11.06 23.15 -7.46
N GLY A 31 -11.26 21.99 -8.08
CA GLY A 31 -10.17 21.12 -8.55
C GLY A 31 -9.51 20.32 -7.42
N THR A 32 -8.36 19.71 -7.72
CA THR A 32 -7.60 18.91 -6.75
C THR A 32 -6.66 19.78 -5.92
N ILE A 33 -6.49 19.45 -4.63
CA ILE A 33 -5.58 20.16 -3.70
C ILE A 33 -4.12 20.09 -4.17
N ILE A 34 -3.76 19.03 -4.88
CA ILE A 34 -2.39 18.84 -5.37
C ILE A 34 -2.35 19.38 -6.81
N PRO A 35 -1.29 20.10 -7.23
CA PRO A 35 -0.99 20.39 -8.64
C PRO A 35 -0.28 19.22 -9.32
N LYS A 36 -0.50 19.02 -10.63
CA LYS A 36 0.04 17.87 -11.38
C LYS A 36 1.57 17.85 -11.40
N GLU A 37 2.17 19.02 -11.32
CA GLU A 37 3.61 19.29 -11.33
C GLU A 37 4.28 18.93 -10.01
N MET A 38 3.51 18.88 -8.91
CA MET A 38 4.03 18.52 -7.59
C MET A 38 4.08 17.02 -7.36
N VAL A 39 3.33 16.24 -8.14
CA VAL A 39 3.33 14.79 -8.01
C VAL A 39 4.48 14.20 -8.83
N ASP A 40 5.30 13.37 -8.19
CA ASP A 40 6.42 12.60 -8.76
C ASP A 40 6.02 11.82 -10.05
N ILE A 41 6.99 11.17 -10.70
CA ILE A 41 6.94 10.44 -12.01
C ILE A 41 5.64 9.68 -12.38
N ASP A 42 4.81 9.32 -11.40
CA ASP A 42 3.51 8.65 -11.59
C ASP A 42 2.29 9.59 -11.62
N SER A 43 2.47 10.92 -11.58
CA SER A 43 1.40 11.93 -11.49
C SER A 43 0.29 11.74 -12.52
N GLY A 44 0.66 11.52 -13.78
CA GLY A 44 -0.30 11.27 -14.85
C GLY A 44 -1.22 10.09 -14.56
N VAL A 45 -0.71 9.02 -13.94
CA VAL A 45 -1.50 7.84 -13.57
C VAL A 45 -2.50 8.19 -12.46
N ILE A 46 -2.06 8.89 -11.41
CA ILE A 46 -2.90 9.22 -10.25
C ILE A 46 -4.00 10.20 -10.61
N TYR A 47 -3.71 11.23 -11.42
CA TYR A 47 -4.74 12.15 -11.89
C TYR A 47 -5.74 11.48 -12.81
N SER A 48 -5.27 10.68 -13.77
CA SER A 48 -6.16 9.88 -14.61
C SER A 48 -7.02 8.96 -13.75
N LEU A 49 -6.49 8.46 -12.65
CA LEU A 49 -7.25 7.66 -11.69
C LEU A 49 -8.34 8.43 -10.97
N PHE A 50 -8.00 9.60 -10.41
CA PHE A 50 -8.96 10.44 -9.72
C PHE A 50 -10.09 10.88 -10.66
N ASN A 51 -9.75 11.20 -11.91
CA ASN A 51 -10.73 11.61 -12.92
C ASN A 51 -11.61 10.43 -13.37
N LEU A 52 -11.01 9.28 -13.70
CA LEU A 52 -11.74 8.11 -14.17
C LEU A 52 -12.70 7.58 -13.09
N LEU A 53 -12.25 7.52 -11.84
CA LEU A 53 -13.07 7.09 -10.70
C LEU A 53 -14.14 8.10 -10.28
N SER A 54 -14.02 9.36 -10.67
CA SER A 54 -15.03 10.41 -10.45
C SER A 54 -16.04 10.50 -11.61
N SER A 55 -15.86 9.70 -12.66
CA SER A 55 -16.78 9.59 -13.78
C SER A 55 -17.70 8.37 -13.62
N ASP A 56 -18.87 8.38 -14.26
CA ASP A 56 -19.83 7.26 -14.25
C ASP A 56 -19.29 5.98 -14.94
N SER A 57 -18.06 6.01 -15.46
CA SER A 57 -17.36 4.88 -16.06
C SER A 57 -16.86 3.91 -14.98
N LYS A 58 -17.56 2.78 -14.82
CA LYS A 58 -17.39 1.80 -13.73
C LYS A 58 -16.27 0.77 -13.90
N THR A 59 -15.46 0.80 -14.96
CA THR A 59 -14.52 -0.30 -15.22
C THR A 59 -13.08 0.10 -15.07
N VAL A 60 -12.52 -0.27 -13.92
CA VAL A 60 -11.09 -0.42 -13.69
C VAL A 60 -10.81 -1.92 -13.58
N ASN A 61 -10.44 -2.57 -14.68
CA ASN A 61 -10.25 -4.03 -14.72
C ASN A 61 -9.01 -4.44 -15.55
N PRO A 62 -8.06 -5.21 -14.98
CA PRO A 62 -7.95 -5.58 -13.57
C PRO A 62 -7.53 -4.39 -12.72
N SER A 63 -7.89 -4.42 -11.43
CA SER A 63 -7.56 -3.36 -10.47
C SER A 63 -6.05 -3.02 -10.56
N PRO A 64 -5.67 -1.81 -11.03
CA PRO A 64 -4.28 -1.34 -11.02
C PRO A 64 -3.84 -0.97 -9.60
N PHE A 65 -4.76 -1.09 -8.66
CA PHE A 65 -4.65 -0.76 -7.25
C PHE A 65 -4.00 -1.90 -6.51
N GLY A 66 -3.05 -1.55 -5.65
CA GLY A 66 -2.25 -2.55 -4.96
C GLY A 66 -3.06 -3.39 -3.96
N SER A 67 -2.36 -4.17 -3.16
CA SER A 67 -2.91 -5.07 -2.18
C SER A 67 -3.63 -4.28 -1.09
N VAL A 68 -4.90 -4.59 -0.91
CA VAL A 68 -5.75 -4.02 0.14
C VAL A 68 -6.11 -5.12 1.13
N PHE A 69 -5.77 -4.92 2.40
CA PHE A 69 -6.15 -5.80 3.49
C PHE A 69 -7.15 -5.07 4.38
N VAL A 70 -8.28 -5.73 4.66
CA VAL A 70 -9.30 -5.24 5.59
C VAL A 70 -9.44 -6.24 6.72
N ILE A 71 -9.00 -5.83 7.90
CA ILE A 71 -9.09 -6.61 9.14
C ILE A 71 -10.33 -6.11 9.87
N ASN A 72 -11.41 -6.90 9.86
CA ASN A 72 -12.66 -6.53 10.53
C ASN A 72 -12.55 -6.82 12.04
N LYS A 73 -12.15 -5.80 12.81
CA LYS A 73 -11.90 -5.88 14.26
C LYS A 73 -12.26 -4.56 14.88
N GLU A 74 -13.02 -4.61 15.98
CA GLU A 74 -13.19 -3.43 16.81
C GLU A 74 -11.86 -3.02 17.43
N VAL A 75 -11.55 -1.74 17.33
CA VAL A 75 -10.34 -1.17 17.90
C VAL A 75 -10.74 -0.29 19.07
N ASP A 76 -9.96 -0.38 20.14
CA ASP A 76 -10.27 0.24 21.42
C ASP A 76 -10.57 1.74 21.25
N LYS A 77 -11.80 2.16 21.58
CA LYS A 77 -12.36 3.47 21.20
C LYS A 77 -11.54 4.66 21.76
N GLY A 78 -10.83 4.46 22.87
CA GLY A 78 -9.94 5.47 23.48
C GLY A 78 -8.59 5.67 22.78
N LYS A 79 -8.23 4.78 21.84
CA LYS A 79 -7.05 4.86 20.96
C LYS A 79 -7.44 4.77 19.48
N GLY A 80 -8.73 4.95 19.17
CA GLY A 80 -9.43 4.34 18.03
C GLY A 80 -9.04 4.81 16.62
N PHE A 81 -8.10 5.74 16.50
CA PHE A 81 -7.56 6.14 15.21
C PHE A 81 -6.04 6.09 15.25
N PHE A 82 -5.47 5.32 14.32
CA PHE A 82 -4.03 5.22 14.11
C PHE A 82 -3.76 5.22 12.61
N LEU A 83 -2.70 5.91 12.21
CA LEU A 83 -2.33 6.14 10.83
C LEU A 83 -0.83 5.95 10.68
N VAL A 84 -0.44 5.04 9.79
CA VAL A 84 0.96 4.86 9.38
C VAL A 84 1.04 5.11 7.90
N ASP A 85 1.74 6.16 7.50
CA ASP A 85 2.07 6.44 6.11
C ASP A 85 3.55 6.13 5.89
N VAL A 86 3.82 5.22 4.96
CA VAL A 86 5.15 4.81 4.55
C VAL A 86 5.42 5.43 3.18
N PRO A 87 6.37 6.38 3.08
CA PRO A 87 6.63 7.10 1.83
C PRO A 87 7.36 6.22 0.80
N ALA A 88 7.76 6.84 -0.31
CA ALA A 88 8.64 6.20 -1.28
C ALA A 88 9.95 5.69 -0.61
N PRO A 89 10.54 4.58 -1.08
CA PRO A 89 10.13 3.79 -2.25
C PRO A 89 9.07 2.71 -1.94
N TYR A 90 8.73 2.50 -0.67
CA TYR A 90 7.89 1.36 -0.24
C TYR A 90 6.39 1.62 -0.40
N ARG A 91 5.96 2.89 -0.29
CA ARG A 91 4.61 3.40 -0.55
C ARG A 91 3.50 2.51 0.02
N ALA A 92 3.16 2.69 1.29
CA ALA A 92 2.05 1.97 1.92
C ALA A 92 1.35 2.83 2.98
N LEU A 93 0.10 2.48 3.27
CA LEU A 93 -0.72 3.16 4.26
C LEU A 93 -1.46 2.16 5.13
N ALA A 94 -1.43 2.34 6.44
CA ALA A 94 -2.26 1.61 7.39
C ALA A 94 -3.14 2.58 8.18
N ILE A 95 -4.43 2.29 8.26
CA ILE A 95 -5.42 3.11 8.95
C ILE A 95 -6.27 2.22 9.85
N THR A 96 -6.29 2.58 11.12
CA THR A 96 -7.15 1.97 12.12
C THR A 96 -8.42 2.83 12.25
N LEU A 97 -9.57 2.21 12.01
CA LEU A 97 -10.91 2.75 12.18
C LEU A 97 -11.59 2.05 13.37
N PRO A 98 -12.72 2.57 13.89
CA PRO A 98 -13.37 1.99 15.06
C PRO A 98 -13.75 0.50 14.93
N ASP A 99 -14.11 0.05 13.73
CA ASP A 99 -14.62 -1.29 13.46
C ASP A 99 -13.70 -2.14 12.56
N ARG A 100 -12.61 -1.55 12.06
CA ARG A 100 -11.71 -2.22 11.11
C ARG A 100 -10.33 -1.59 11.03
N ILE A 101 -9.39 -2.34 10.49
CA ILE A 101 -8.07 -1.83 10.09
C ILE A 101 -7.92 -2.03 8.59
N LEU A 102 -7.56 -0.96 7.89
CA LEU A 102 -7.28 -0.93 6.47
C LEU A 102 -5.77 -0.84 6.26
N ILE A 103 -5.21 -1.73 5.44
CA ILE A 103 -3.81 -1.63 4.99
C ILE A 103 -3.81 -1.64 3.47
N VAL A 104 -3.10 -0.69 2.87
CA VAL A 104 -2.96 -0.55 1.43
C VAL A 104 -1.48 -0.50 1.09
N LEU A 105 -1.04 -1.41 0.24
CA LEU A 105 0.26 -1.34 -0.41
C LEU A 105 0.04 -0.68 -1.77
N PHE A 106 0.78 0.39 -2.09
CA PHE A 106 0.62 1.08 -3.37
C PHE A 106 1.57 0.49 -4.40
N GLY A 107 1.08 0.32 -5.63
CA GLY A 107 1.89 -0.12 -6.77
C GLY A 107 2.24 -1.62 -6.81
N ASP A 108 1.82 -2.44 -5.84
CA ASP A 108 2.10 -3.89 -5.86
C ASP A 108 1.12 -4.72 -6.72
N ARG A 109 0.07 -4.08 -7.26
CA ARG A 109 -0.91 -4.68 -8.19
C ARG A 109 -1.68 -5.89 -7.62
N GLY A 110 -1.83 -5.95 -6.30
CA GLY A 110 -2.57 -7.02 -5.60
C GLY A 110 -1.77 -8.31 -5.44
N VAL A 111 -0.48 -8.31 -5.79
CA VAL A 111 0.36 -9.51 -5.70
C VAL A 111 0.51 -9.97 -4.25
N VAL A 112 0.76 -9.04 -3.33
CA VAL A 112 1.04 -9.38 -1.93
C VAL A 112 -0.19 -10.01 -1.26
N GLN A 113 -1.39 -9.56 -1.62
CA GLN A 113 -2.66 -10.14 -1.17
C GLN A 113 -2.86 -11.57 -1.67
N LYS A 114 -2.41 -11.89 -2.90
CA LYS A 114 -2.52 -13.25 -3.45
C LYS A 114 -1.60 -14.25 -2.74
N ILE A 115 -0.44 -13.79 -2.24
CA ILE A 115 0.54 -14.64 -1.55
C ILE A 115 0.39 -14.63 -0.03
N THR A 116 -0.26 -13.60 0.53
CA THR A 116 -0.48 -13.43 1.97
C THR A 116 -1.99 -13.50 2.24
N PRO A 117 -2.53 -14.68 2.60
CA PRO A 117 -3.95 -14.81 2.92
C PRO A 117 -4.35 -13.89 4.07
N ILE A 118 -5.57 -13.35 4.02
CA ILE A 118 -6.09 -12.47 5.08
C ILE A 118 -6.07 -13.15 6.46
N ASP A 119 -6.24 -14.47 6.52
CA ASP A 119 -6.16 -15.24 7.77
C ASP A 119 -4.78 -15.19 8.42
N ALA A 120 -3.71 -15.17 7.62
CA ALA A 120 -2.35 -15.01 8.13
C ALA A 120 -2.15 -13.61 8.73
N VAL A 121 -2.71 -12.59 8.07
CA VAL A 121 -2.70 -11.21 8.57
C VAL A 121 -3.49 -11.09 9.87
N ASN A 122 -4.67 -11.71 9.95
CA ASN A 122 -5.49 -11.75 11.17
C ASN A 122 -4.74 -12.40 12.32
N LYS A 123 -4.10 -13.56 12.11
CA LYS A 123 -3.31 -14.25 13.14
C LYS A 123 -2.13 -13.39 13.64
N LEU A 124 -1.48 -12.66 12.73
CA LEU A 124 -0.41 -11.75 13.09
C LEU A 124 -0.94 -10.57 13.94
N TYR A 125 -2.09 -10.01 13.59
CA TYR A 125 -2.72 -8.97 14.39
C TYR A 125 -3.08 -9.47 15.80
N GLU A 126 -3.68 -10.65 15.93
CA GLU A 126 -4.07 -11.17 17.24
C GLU A 126 -2.89 -11.39 18.19
N SER A 127 -1.72 -11.72 17.66
CA SER A 127 -0.52 -11.98 18.47
C SER A 127 0.18 -10.70 18.96
N ILE A 128 0.21 -9.63 18.16
CA ILE A 128 0.99 -8.42 18.45
C ILE A 128 0.07 -7.24 18.85
N LYS A 129 -1.13 -7.17 18.27
CA LYS A 129 -2.11 -6.08 18.42
C LYS A 129 -1.54 -4.70 18.06
N ASP A 130 -0.59 -4.67 17.13
CA ASP A 130 0.02 -3.45 16.61
C ASP A 130 0.17 -3.54 15.09
N VAL A 131 -0.49 -2.61 14.39
CA VAL A 131 -0.54 -2.60 12.92
C VAL A 131 0.80 -2.29 12.27
N ARG A 132 1.74 -1.63 12.98
CA ARG A 132 3.09 -1.35 12.45
C ARG A 132 3.84 -2.63 12.14
N TYR A 133 3.67 -3.65 12.98
CA TYR A 133 4.28 -4.97 12.77
C TYR A 133 3.67 -5.67 11.56
N ILE A 134 2.35 -5.58 11.39
CA ILE A 134 1.68 -6.13 10.20
C ILE A 134 2.19 -5.44 8.95
N LEU A 135 2.21 -4.11 8.95
CA LEU A 135 2.67 -3.32 7.83
C LEU A 135 4.13 -3.66 7.48
N PHE A 136 5.00 -3.81 8.48
CA PHE A 136 6.36 -4.28 8.29
C PHE A 136 6.40 -5.64 7.58
N HIS A 137 5.62 -6.62 8.02
CA HIS A 137 5.62 -7.96 7.40
C HIS A 137 5.09 -7.94 5.96
N LEU A 138 4.07 -7.12 5.67
CA LEU A 138 3.54 -6.95 4.33
C LEU A 138 4.53 -6.24 3.39
N LEU A 139 5.17 -5.17 3.86
CA LEU A 139 6.21 -4.46 3.12
C LEU A 139 7.46 -5.31 2.91
N LYS A 140 7.87 -6.09 3.92
CA LYS A 140 8.94 -7.08 3.80
C LYS A 140 8.63 -8.05 2.66
N THR A 141 7.42 -8.59 2.61
CA THR A 141 6.97 -9.48 1.55
C THR A 141 6.97 -8.78 0.19
N GLN A 142 6.41 -7.58 0.07
CA GLN A 142 6.46 -6.77 -1.16
C GLN A 142 7.90 -6.58 -1.64
N ASN A 143 8.80 -6.27 -0.70
CA ASN A 143 10.20 -6.04 -0.94
C ASN A 143 10.97 -7.32 -1.33
N GLN A 144 10.44 -8.51 -1.05
CA GLN A 144 11.01 -9.75 -1.54
C GLN A 144 10.76 -10.00 -3.03
N LEU A 145 9.83 -9.27 -3.63
CA LEU A 145 9.33 -9.53 -4.98
C LEU A 145 9.86 -8.51 -5.97
N THR A 146 10.24 -8.98 -7.16
CA THR A 146 10.47 -8.10 -8.31
C THR A 146 9.14 -7.88 -9.03
N LEU A 147 8.37 -6.90 -8.56
CA LEU A 147 7.04 -6.60 -9.11
C LEU A 147 7.16 -5.78 -10.42
N PRO A 148 6.61 -6.27 -11.54
CA PRO A 148 6.69 -5.55 -12.80
C PRO A 148 5.71 -4.37 -12.84
N SER A 149 6.23 -3.17 -13.14
CA SER A 149 5.47 -1.94 -13.41
C SER A 149 4.85 -1.99 -14.81
N GLN A 150 3.67 -2.61 -14.95
CA GLN A 150 3.03 -2.79 -16.26
C GLN A 150 1.62 -2.20 -16.30
N CYS A 151 1.48 -0.97 -15.82
CA CYS A 151 0.28 -0.16 -16.02
C CYS A 151 0.47 0.70 -17.27
N ILE A 152 -0.53 0.72 -18.15
CA ILE A 152 -0.61 1.57 -19.33
C ILE A 152 -1.75 2.54 -19.11
N VAL A 153 -1.50 3.83 -19.31
CA VAL A 153 -2.55 4.85 -19.33
C VAL A 153 -3.01 5.02 -20.79
N SER A 154 -4.30 4.86 -21.04
CA SER A 154 -4.94 5.12 -22.34
C SER A 154 -6.09 6.11 -22.17
N GLU A 155 -6.60 6.64 -23.28
CA GLU A 155 -7.80 7.51 -23.28
C GLU A 155 -9.05 6.80 -22.73
N LYS A 156 -9.06 5.46 -22.75
CA LYS A 156 -10.16 4.61 -22.27
C LYS A 156 -10.02 4.24 -20.79
N GLY A 157 -8.84 4.48 -20.20
CA GLY A 157 -8.58 4.30 -18.78
C GLY A 157 -7.19 3.74 -18.46
N ILE A 158 -7.06 3.15 -17.27
CA ILE A 158 -5.80 2.57 -16.81
C ILE A 158 -5.88 1.05 -16.96
N GLU A 159 -5.04 0.54 -17.85
CA GLU A 159 -4.95 -0.89 -18.16
C GLU A 159 -3.73 -1.48 -17.46
N SER A 160 -3.95 -2.46 -16.61
CA SER A 160 -2.88 -3.26 -16.02
C SER A 160 -2.69 -4.52 -16.86
N LYS A 161 -1.48 -4.79 -17.35
CA LYS A 161 -1.18 -6.08 -18.01
C LYS A 161 -1.49 -7.25 -17.06
N PRO A 162 -1.66 -8.49 -17.54
CA PRO A 162 -1.79 -9.63 -16.63
C PRO A 162 -0.60 -9.73 -15.66
N ILE A 163 -0.85 -10.07 -14.40
CA ILE A 163 0.20 -10.36 -13.42
C ILE A 163 0.90 -11.66 -13.86
N PRO A 164 2.23 -11.71 -13.95
CA PRO A 164 2.93 -12.95 -14.28
C PRO A 164 2.64 -14.06 -13.26
N THR A 165 2.45 -15.28 -13.74
CA THR A 165 2.24 -16.47 -12.88
C THR A 165 3.47 -16.85 -12.06
N LYS A 166 4.66 -16.37 -12.45
CA LYS A 166 5.92 -16.53 -11.72
C LYS A 166 6.50 -15.17 -11.41
N ILE A 167 6.69 -14.87 -10.13
CA ILE A 167 7.33 -13.63 -9.67
C ILE A 167 8.68 -13.97 -9.06
N LEU A 168 9.72 -13.28 -9.56
CA LEU A 168 11.09 -13.48 -9.11
C LEU A 168 11.24 -12.99 -7.66
N ILE A 169 11.93 -13.80 -6.85
CA ILE A 169 12.33 -13.40 -5.51
C ILE A 169 13.69 -12.72 -5.61
N ARG A 170 13.76 -11.46 -5.15
CA ARG A 170 15.00 -10.69 -5.18
C ARG A 170 15.86 -11.01 -3.95
N LYS A 171 17.18 -11.05 -4.13
CA LYS A 171 18.13 -11.26 -3.03
C LYS A 171 18.01 -10.12 -2.02
N GLN A 172 17.73 -10.46 -0.76
CA GLN A 172 17.48 -9.49 0.30
C GLN A 172 18.77 -8.93 0.89
N LYS A 173 18.71 -7.68 1.37
CA LYS A 173 19.78 -7.00 2.11
C LYS A 173 19.24 -6.55 3.46
N GLN A 174 20.06 -6.62 4.50
CA GLN A 174 19.70 -6.22 5.86
C GLN A 174 19.20 -4.78 5.94
N VAL A 175 19.90 -3.85 5.27
CA VAL A 175 19.56 -2.42 5.25
C VAL A 175 18.11 -2.16 4.86
N TRP A 176 17.53 -2.94 3.94
CA TRP A 176 16.14 -2.77 3.54
C TRP A 176 15.16 -3.15 4.66
N TYR A 177 15.50 -4.13 5.49
CA TYR A 177 14.65 -4.54 6.62
C TYR A 177 14.70 -3.49 7.71
N GLU A 178 15.88 -2.93 7.97
CA GLU A 178 16.08 -1.84 8.92
C GLU A 178 15.33 -0.58 8.47
N GLU A 179 15.42 -0.23 7.19
CA GLU A 179 14.67 0.87 6.58
C GLU A 179 13.16 0.68 6.70
N ILE A 180 12.63 -0.49 6.32
CA ILE A 180 11.19 -0.78 6.42
C ILE A 180 10.73 -0.71 7.89
N ALA A 181 11.52 -1.26 8.83
CA ALA A 181 11.21 -1.16 10.25
C ALA A 181 11.12 0.30 10.70
N ASN A 182 12.12 1.12 10.34
CA ASN A 182 12.15 2.53 10.66
C ASN A 182 10.95 3.29 10.07
N PHE A 183 10.61 3.05 8.80
CA PHE A 183 9.43 3.66 8.16
C PHE A 183 8.11 3.25 8.81
N CYS A 184 8.00 2.01 9.31
CA CYS A 184 6.86 1.58 10.09
C CYS A 184 6.84 2.15 11.53
N GLY A 185 7.84 2.93 11.94
CA GLY A 185 7.97 3.42 13.32
C GLY A 185 8.33 2.32 14.31
N LEU A 186 9.08 1.31 13.87
CA LEU A 186 9.63 0.22 14.67
C LEU A 186 11.14 0.39 14.87
N PRO A 187 11.73 -0.21 15.93
CA PRO A 187 13.18 -0.20 16.11
C PRO A 187 13.91 -0.89 14.95
N ILE A 188 15.01 -0.32 14.48
CA ILE A 188 15.84 -0.90 13.41
C ILE A 188 16.29 -2.33 13.71
N GLN A 189 16.51 -2.65 15.00
CA GLN A 189 16.88 -3.99 15.48
C GLN A 189 15.80 -5.02 15.15
N TYR A 190 14.53 -4.61 15.09
CA TYR A 190 13.44 -5.48 14.64
C TYR A 190 13.63 -5.91 13.18
N GLY A 191 14.08 -4.98 12.33
CA GLY A 191 14.44 -5.25 10.94
C GLY A 191 15.61 -6.23 10.83
N ALA A 192 16.71 -5.95 11.54
CA ALA A 192 17.89 -6.82 11.56
C ALA A 192 17.57 -8.26 12.01
N LEU A 193 16.81 -8.42 13.10
CA LEU A 193 16.38 -9.73 13.60
C LEU A 193 15.52 -10.51 12.58
N ASN A 194 14.65 -9.82 11.84
CA ASN A 194 13.84 -10.46 10.80
C ASN A 194 14.69 -10.85 9.59
N PHE A 195 15.72 -10.08 9.25
CA PHE A 195 16.65 -10.44 8.18
C PHE A 195 17.43 -11.71 8.52
N GLU A 196 17.95 -11.82 9.75
CA GLU A 196 18.66 -13.03 10.21
C GLU A 196 17.77 -14.27 10.22
N LYS A 197 16.49 -14.12 10.61
CA LYS A 197 15.51 -15.21 10.55
C LYS A 197 15.28 -15.67 9.11
N ASP A 198 15.04 -14.73 8.20
CA ASP A 198 14.77 -15.04 6.79
C ASP A 198 16.01 -15.62 6.08
N GLN A 199 17.23 -15.22 6.46
CA GLN A 199 18.47 -15.81 5.92
C GLN A 199 18.62 -17.31 6.25
N LYS A 200 18.08 -17.74 7.38
CA LYS A 200 18.09 -19.16 7.80
C LYS A 200 17.06 -20.00 7.03
N MET A 201 16.14 -19.35 6.30
CA MET A 201 15.11 -20.04 5.52
C MET A 201 15.58 -20.25 4.08
N THR A 202 15.40 -21.47 3.56
CA THR A 202 15.61 -21.73 2.14
C THR A 202 14.43 -21.20 1.34
N MET A 203 14.61 -20.06 0.67
CA MET A 203 13.60 -19.46 -0.19
C MET A 203 13.71 -19.99 -1.63
N PRO A 204 12.58 -20.22 -2.33
CA PRO A 204 12.61 -20.58 -3.74
C PRO A 204 13.13 -19.41 -4.60
N LYS A 205 13.44 -19.67 -5.87
CA LYS A 205 13.84 -18.60 -6.82
C LYS A 205 12.66 -17.72 -7.25
N TYR A 206 11.45 -18.27 -7.24
CA TYR A 206 10.23 -17.59 -7.66
C TYR A 206 9.04 -18.03 -6.81
N PHE A 207 8.07 -17.13 -6.65
CA PHE A 207 6.73 -17.46 -6.18
C PHE A 207 5.83 -17.77 -7.38
N LYS A 208 5.02 -18.83 -7.25
CA LYS A 208 3.94 -19.12 -8.20
C LYS A 208 2.65 -18.49 -7.69
N ILE A 209 1.98 -17.73 -8.54
CA ILE A 209 0.67 -17.14 -8.26
C ILE A 209 -0.37 -17.98 -9.02
N ALA A 210 -1.34 -18.52 -8.28
CA ALA A 210 -2.47 -19.25 -8.82
C ALA A 210 -3.49 -18.30 -9.49
#